data_AF-A0A3A0AHK6-F1
#
_entry.id   AF-A0A3A0AHK6-F1
#
_cell.length_a   1.000
_cell.length_b   1.000
_cell.length_c   1.000
_cell.angle_alpha   90.00
_cell.angle_beta   90.00
_cell.angle_gamma   90.00
#
_symmetry.space_group_name_H-M   'P 1'
#
loop_
_entity.id
_entity.type
_entity.pdbx_description
1 polymer ?
#
loop_
_entity_poly.entity_id
_entity_poly.type
_entity_poly.pdbx_seq_one_letter_code
_entity_poly.pdbx_strand_id
1 'polypeptide(L)'
;MNKKSIFGVLFGLAFALSVILAPASAQAADDSACWGQASAVFARMGEMGEHARNQENPRLGLRNLARALYEQGVIPDDSMAALGAFVAAELGLEIDACMD
;
A
#
# COMPACT_ATOMS: atom_id res chain seq x y z
N MET A 1 9.70 45.58 -21.48
CA MET A 1 9.88 44.58 -20.39
C MET A 1 11.26 44.73 -19.80
N ASN A 2 11.37 45.12 -18.53
CA ASN A 2 12.63 45.49 -17.89
C ASN A 2 13.38 44.25 -17.37
N LYS A 3 14.60 44.02 -17.90
CA LYS A 3 15.49 42.87 -17.60
C LYS A 3 15.81 42.65 -16.12
N LYS A 4 15.54 43.65 -15.25
CA LYS A 4 15.83 43.60 -13.81
C LYS A 4 14.86 42.71 -13.01
N SER A 5 13.63 42.47 -13.49
CA SER A 5 12.66 41.59 -12.79
C SER A 5 12.90 40.10 -13.00
N ILE A 6 13.66 39.70 -14.02
CA ILE A 6 13.88 38.28 -14.35
C ILE A 6 14.90 37.64 -13.38
N PHE A 7 15.88 38.42 -12.90
CA PHE A 7 16.93 37.91 -11.99
C PHE A 7 16.45 37.68 -10.56
N GLY A 8 15.43 38.40 -10.08
CA GLY A 8 14.88 38.21 -8.73
C GLY A 8 14.10 36.90 -8.57
N VAL A 9 13.41 36.47 -9.64
CA VAL A 9 12.62 35.23 -9.64
C VAL A 9 13.53 33.99 -9.64
N LEU A 10 14.66 34.04 -10.38
CA LEU A 10 15.62 32.94 -10.45
C LEU A 10 16.35 32.70 -9.12
N PHE A 11 16.63 33.75 -8.36
CA PHE A 11 17.34 33.62 -7.08
C PHE A 11 16.43 33.11 -5.94
N GLY A 12 15.14 33.47 -5.97
CA GLY A 12 14.15 32.94 -5.02
C GLY A 12 13.88 31.43 -5.21
N LEU A 13 13.98 30.94 -6.45
CA LEU A 13 13.76 29.53 -6.76
C LEU A 13 14.91 28.63 -6.24
N ALA A 14 16.13 29.15 -6.18
CA ALA A 14 17.31 28.38 -5.78
C ALA A 14 17.38 28.14 -4.26
N PHE A 15 16.88 29.06 -3.42
CA PHE A 15 16.98 28.93 -1.97
C PHE A 15 15.98 27.94 -1.38
N ALA A 16 14.84 27.72 -2.06
CA ALA A 16 13.82 26.75 -1.65
C ALA A 16 14.28 25.28 -1.75
N LEU A 17 15.41 25.00 -2.42
CA LEU A 17 15.89 23.65 -2.67
C LEU A 17 16.75 23.06 -1.53
N SER A 18 17.05 23.83 -0.48
CA SER A 18 18.12 23.51 0.49
C SER A 18 17.66 22.78 1.77
N VAL A 19 16.36 22.50 1.96
CA VAL A 19 15.80 22.04 3.25
C VAL A 19 15.69 20.49 3.36
N ILE A 20 16.02 19.72 2.33
CA ILE A 20 15.61 18.30 2.21
C ILE A 20 16.70 17.30 2.64
N LEU A 21 17.50 17.60 3.67
CA LEU A 21 18.58 16.71 4.14
C LEU A 21 18.51 16.43 5.66
N ALA A 22 17.30 16.27 6.20
CA ALA A 22 17.10 15.63 7.50
C ALA A 22 16.94 14.11 7.29
N PRO A 23 17.63 13.25 8.08
CA PRO A 23 17.46 11.81 8.00
C PRO A 23 16.08 11.45 8.56
N ALA A 24 15.21 10.90 7.73
CA ALA A 24 13.92 10.37 8.15
C ALA A 24 14.15 9.16 9.05
N SER A 25 13.77 9.30 10.32
CA SER A 25 13.49 8.19 11.21
C SER A 25 12.42 7.31 10.57
N ALA A 26 12.58 5.98 10.64
CA ALA A 26 11.63 5.00 10.12
C ALA A 26 10.23 5.18 10.73
N GLN A 27 9.40 6.04 10.13
CA GLN A 27 7.95 5.96 10.20
C GLN A 27 7.49 4.93 9.17
N ALA A 28 6.38 4.23 9.45
CA ALA A 28 5.78 3.24 8.55
C ALA A 28 5.74 3.75 7.11
N ALA A 29 6.70 3.29 6.30
CA ALA A 29 6.84 3.70 4.92
C ALA A 29 5.90 2.82 4.10
N ASP A 30 4.64 3.22 4.03
CA ASP A 30 4.09 3.75 2.79
C ASP A 30 2.60 4.09 2.97
N ASP A 31 2.22 5.33 2.63
CA ASP A 31 0.81 5.70 2.49
C ASP A 31 0.21 5.05 1.22
N SER A 32 1.01 4.40 0.36
CA SER A 32 0.64 3.83 -0.94
C SER A 32 -0.05 2.47 -0.92
N ALA A 33 -0.20 1.79 0.23
CA ALA A 33 -0.69 0.40 0.28
C ALA A 33 -2.05 0.26 -0.44
N CYS A 34 -2.00 -0.05 -1.74
CA CYS A 34 -3.11 0.17 -2.68
C CYS A 34 -4.32 -0.67 -2.27
N TRP A 35 -4.08 -1.89 -1.79
CA TRP A 35 -5.09 -2.78 -1.24
C TRP A 35 -5.75 -2.23 0.03
N GLY A 36 -4.97 -1.59 0.90
CA GLY A 36 -5.46 -0.96 2.13
C GLY A 36 -6.36 0.24 1.83
N GLN A 37 -5.96 1.07 0.85
CA GLN A 37 -6.74 2.22 0.42
C GLN A 37 -8.06 1.81 -0.25
N ALA A 38 -8.01 0.89 -1.22
CA ALA A 38 -9.20 0.40 -1.90
C ALA A 38 -10.20 -0.22 -0.91
N SER A 39 -9.72 -1.10 -0.03
CA SER A 39 -10.55 -1.74 1.00
C SER A 39 -11.17 -0.72 1.97
N ALA A 40 -10.44 0.34 2.32
CA ALA A 40 -10.96 1.40 3.18
C ALA A 40 -12.10 2.22 2.53
N VAL A 41 -12.05 2.44 1.21
CA VAL A 41 -13.14 3.10 0.47
C VAL A 41 -14.40 2.24 0.51
N PHE A 42 -14.31 0.95 0.17
CA PHE A 42 -15.46 0.04 0.23
C PHE A 42 -16.05 -0.06 1.64
N ALA A 43 -15.20 -0.08 2.67
CA ALA A 43 -15.64 -0.04 4.07
C ALA A 43 -16.43 1.23 4.42
N ARG A 44 -16.00 2.40 3.93
CA ARG A 44 -16.70 3.67 4.17
C ARG A 44 -18.00 3.80 3.40
N MET A 45 -18.10 3.18 2.23
CA MET A 45 -19.34 3.16 1.45
C MET A 45 -20.40 2.19 2.01
N GLY A 46 -20.03 1.32 2.97
CA GLY A 46 -20.93 0.32 3.53
C GLY A 46 -21.14 -0.91 2.63
N GLU A 47 -20.36 -1.02 1.55
CA GLU A 47 -20.48 -2.07 0.51
C GLU A 47 -19.70 -3.36 0.86
N MET A 48 -19.21 -3.49 2.09
CA MET A 48 -18.42 -4.67 2.53
C MET A 48 -19.28 -5.91 2.85
N GLY A 49 -20.61 -5.74 2.90
CA GLY A 49 -21.54 -6.80 3.28
C GLY A 49 -21.44 -7.19 4.77
N GLU A 50 -22.00 -8.35 5.11
CA GLU A 50 -22.03 -8.85 6.49
C GLU A 50 -20.66 -9.34 6.99
N HIS A 51 -20.27 -8.87 8.18
CA HIS A 51 -19.01 -9.25 8.79
C HIS A 51 -18.93 -10.76 9.03
N ALA A 52 -17.79 -11.38 8.71
CA ALA A 52 -17.62 -12.84 8.70
C ALA A 52 -17.99 -13.52 10.03
N ARG A 53 -17.88 -12.81 11.17
CA ARG A 53 -18.23 -13.32 12.51
C ARG A 53 -19.72 -13.64 12.70
N ASN A 54 -20.59 -13.06 11.88
CA ASN A 54 -22.04 -13.21 11.99
C ASN A 54 -22.56 -14.34 11.08
N GLN A 55 -21.71 -14.89 10.22
CA GLN A 55 -22.08 -15.98 9.31
C GLN A 55 -22.05 -17.30 10.07
N GLU A 56 -22.96 -18.23 9.74
CA GLU A 56 -23.03 -19.58 10.34
C GLU A 56 -21.71 -20.35 10.18
N ASN A 57 -21.02 -20.14 9.05
CA ASN A 57 -19.69 -20.68 8.78
C ASN A 57 -18.72 -19.51 8.52
N PRO A 58 -18.06 -18.95 9.56
CA PRO A 58 -17.16 -17.82 9.40
C PRO A 58 -16.01 -18.13 8.44
N ARG A 59 -15.82 -17.26 7.45
CA ARG A 59 -14.70 -17.34 6.51
C ARG A 59 -13.38 -17.17 7.25
N LEU A 60 -12.36 -17.93 6.86
CA LEU A 60 -11.01 -17.80 7.40
C LEU A 60 -10.45 -16.42 7.03
N GLY A 61 -9.96 -15.67 8.02
CA GLY A 61 -9.31 -14.38 7.77
C GLY A 61 -7.99 -14.55 6.99
N LEU A 62 -7.65 -13.56 6.15
CA LEU A 62 -6.47 -13.61 5.26
C LEU A 62 -5.16 -13.94 6.01
N ARG A 63 -5.00 -13.42 7.23
CA ARG A 63 -3.79 -13.69 8.03
C ARG A 63 -3.71 -15.12 8.56
N ASN A 64 -4.86 -15.73 8.86
CA ASN A 64 -4.92 -17.14 9.20
C ASN A 64 -4.74 -18.03 7.96
N LEU A 65 -5.19 -17.56 6.80
CA LEU A 65 -4.96 -18.25 5.52
C LEU A 65 -3.47 -18.29 5.17
N ALA A 66 -2.76 -17.16 5.27
CA ALA A 66 -1.31 -17.10 5.02
C ALA A 66 -0.55 -18.11 5.89
N ARG A 67 -0.82 -18.12 7.20
CA ARG A 67 -0.22 -19.09 8.13
C ARG A 67 -0.53 -20.54 7.72
N ALA A 68 -1.78 -20.86 7.41
CA ALA A 68 -2.15 -22.22 7.02
C ALA A 68 -1.45 -22.67 5.74
N LEU A 69 -1.26 -21.79 4.74
CA LEU A 69 -0.54 -22.10 3.51
C LEU A 69 0.96 -22.25 3.73
N TYR A 70 1.55 -21.43 4.61
CA TYR A 70 2.95 -21.55 5.00
C TYR A 70 3.22 -22.87 5.74
N GLU A 71 2.36 -23.25 6.69
CA GLU A 71 2.46 -24.53 7.41
C GLU A 71 2.36 -25.75 6.48
N GLN A 72 1.66 -25.60 5.35
CA GLN A 72 1.56 -26.61 4.28
C GLN A 72 2.72 -26.55 3.27
N GLY A 73 3.64 -25.59 3.41
CA GLY A 73 4.76 -25.39 2.48
C GLY A 73 4.36 -24.86 1.11
N VAL A 74 3.17 -24.28 0.97
CA VAL A 74 2.65 -23.74 -0.31
C VAL A 74 3.24 -22.36 -0.61
N ILE A 75 3.42 -21.53 0.42
CA ILE A 75 4.04 -20.20 0.31
C ILE A 75 5.31 -20.14 1.17
N PRO A 76 6.30 -19.30 0.83
CA PRO A 76 7.62 -19.30 1.46
C PRO A 76 7.65 -18.76 2.90
N ASP A 77 6.67 -17.94 3.29
CA ASP A 77 6.49 -17.39 4.64
C ASP A 77 5.00 -17.06 4.89
N ASP A 78 4.63 -16.71 6.12
CA ASP A 78 3.25 -16.37 6.51
C ASP A 78 2.88 -14.87 6.33
N SER A 79 3.68 -14.12 5.56
CA SER A 79 3.42 -12.71 5.28
C SER A 79 2.25 -12.54 4.31
N MET A 80 1.62 -11.35 4.33
CA MET A 80 0.60 -11.03 3.32
C MET A 80 1.21 -10.77 1.95
N ALA A 81 2.50 -10.42 1.88
CA ALA A 81 3.17 -10.24 0.60
C ALA A 81 3.28 -11.60 -0.11
N ALA A 82 3.71 -12.64 0.60
CA ALA A 82 3.74 -14.01 0.09
C ALA A 82 2.34 -14.51 -0.30
N LEU A 83 1.32 -14.26 0.55
CA LEU A 83 -0.07 -14.60 0.21
C LEU A 83 -0.56 -13.84 -1.04
N GLY A 84 -0.27 -12.55 -1.15
CA GLY A 84 -0.67 -11.71 -2.28
C GLY A 84 -0.05 -12.18 -3.58
N ALA A 85 1.25 -12.51 -3.57
CA ALA A 85 1.96 -13.05 -4.73
C ALA A 85 1.41 -14.42 -5.15
N PHE A 86 1.08 -15.28 -4.20
CA PHE A 86 0.43 -16.57 -4.47
C PHE A 86 -0.93 -16.39 -5.15
N VAL A 87 -1.82 -15.56 -4.57
CA VAL A 87 -3.14 -15.30 -5.15
C VAL A 87 -3.04 -14.64 -6.53
N ALA A 88 -2.06 -13.76 -6.74
CA ALA A 88 -1.76 -13.16 -8.04
C ALA A 88 -1.51 -14.23 -9.10
N ALA A 89 -0.59 -15.16 -8.78
CA ALA A 89 -0.17 -16.22 -9.69
C ALA A 89 -1.32 -17.18 -10.01
N GLU A 90 -2.09 -17.60 -9.00
CA GLU A 90 -3.21 -18.55 -9.17
C GLU A 90 -4.37 -17.95 -9.98
N LEU A 91 -4.62 -16.65 -9.84
CA LEU A 91 -5.73 -15.97 -10.51
C LEU A 91 -5.32 -15.27 -11.81
N GLY A 92 -4.03 -15.32 -12.18
CA GLY A 92 -3.50 -14.60 -13.34
C GLY A 92 -3.70 -13.09 -13.24
N LEU A 93 -3.63 -12.54 -12.03
CA LEU A 93 -3.76 -11.11 -11.78
C LEU A 93 -2.39 -10.43 -11.88
N GLU A 94 -2.28 -9.39 -12.70
CA GLU A 94 -1.13 -8.50 -12.65
C GLU A 94 -1.36 -7.48 -11.53
N ILE A 95 -0.64 -7.65 -10.43
CA ILE A 95 -0.77 -6.82 -9.22
C ILE A 95 0.38 -5.79 -9.12
N ASP A 96 1.15 -5.60 -10.20
CA ASP A 96 2.32 -4.72 -10.24
C ASP A 96 2.00 -3.30 -9.75
N ALA A 97 0.78 -2.82 -10.01
CA ALA A 97 0.32 -1.50 -9.54
C ALA A 97 0.14 -1.37 -8.02
N CYS A 98 0.16 -2.47 -7.26
CA CYS A 98 -0.13 -2.51 -5.82
C CYS A 98 0.89 -3.34 -5.01
N MET A 99 2.00 -3.74 -5.65
CA MET A 99 3.11 -4.50 -5.05
C MET A 99 4.39 -3.66 -4.86
N ASP A 100 4.43 -2.47 -5.45
CA ASP A 100 5.42 -1.41 -5.21
C ASP A 100 4.97 -0.49 -4.06
#